data_AF-A0A3Q2XTQ8-F1
#
_entry.id   AF-A0A3Q2XTQ8-F1
#
_cell.length_a   1.000
_cell.length_b   1.000
_cell.length_c   1.000
_cell.angle_alpha   90.00
_cell.angle_beta   90.00
_cell.angle_gamma   90.00
#
_symmetry.space_group_name_H-M   'P 1'
#
loop_
_entity.id
_entity.type
_entity.pdbx_description
1 polymer ?
#
loop_
_entity_poly.entity_id
_entity_poly.type
_entity_poly.pdbx_seq_one_letter_code
_entity_poly.pdbx_strand_id
1 'polypeptide(L)'
;KHNRTWNVYTFLFVSNILRDASVWADDEVKIEVVYQPDTCEKKSKRGDLMNVHYDGFLAKDGSQFYCRSVGKRLLLHSLVTSSKLFV
;
A
#
# COMPACT_ATOMS: atom_id res chain seq x y z
N LYS A 1 17.25 -47.39 -0.19
CA LYS A 1 16.54 -46.59 -1.23
C LYS A 1 15.51 -45.63 -0.63
N HIS A 2 14.82 -46.01 0.45
CA HIS A 2 13.79 -45.20 1.11
C HIS A 2 14.30 -43.84 1.69
N ASN A 3 15.47 -43.77 2.34
CA ASN A 3 16.00 -42.53 2.92
C ASN A 3 16.41 -41.43 1.91
N ARG A 4 16.62 -41.78 0.63
CA ARG A 4 16.92 -40.79 -0.43
C ARG A 4 15.66 -40.11 -0.96
N THR A 5 14.56 -40.86 -1.06
CA THR A 5 13.27 -40.32 -1.52
C THR A 5 12.63 -39.40 -0.48
N TRP A 6 12.78 -39.68 0.82
CA TRP A 6 12.32 -38.77 1.88
C TRP A 6 13.05 -37.43 1.83
N ASN A 7 14.37 -37.43 1.61
CA ASN A 7 15.17 -36.21 1.51
C ASN A 7 14.79 -35.32 0.32
N VAL A 8 14.45 -35.91 -0.83
CA VAL A 8 14.02 -35.13 -2.00
C VAL A 8 12.64 -34.50 -1.75
N TYR A 9 11.71 -35.24 -1.17
CA TYR A 9 10.38 -34.72 -0.84
C TYR A 9 10.44 -33.61 0.20
N THR A 10 11.25 -33.78 1.26
CA THR A 10 11.44 -32.73 2.26
C THR A 10 12.14 -31.50 1.67
N PHE A 11 13.13 -31.67 0.79
CA PHE A 11 13.83 -30.54 0.14
C PHE A 11 12.90 -29.73 -0.77
N LEU A 12 12.07 -30.40 -1.58
CA LEU A 12 11.07 -29.74 -2.44
C LEU A 12 10.01 -29.01 -1.61
N PHE A 13 9.56 -29.61 -0.50
CA PHE A 13 8.57 -28.99 0.39
C PHE A 13 9.12 -27.73 1.06
N VAL A 14 10.34 -27.80 1.61
CA VAL A 14 11.02 -26.65 2.24
C VAL A 14 11.30 -25.53 1.24
N SER A 15 11.69 -25.87 0.00
CA SER A 15 11.92 -24.87 -1.06
C SER A 15 10.65 -24.13 -1.50
N ASN A 16 9.48 -24.76 -1.43
CA ASN A 16 8.21 -24.08 -1.74
C ASN A 16 7.78 -23.14 -0.62
N ILE A 17 8.02 -23.49 0.64
CA ILE A 17 7.71 -22.66 1.80
C ILE A 17 8.59 -21.40 1.85
N LEU A 18 9.88 -21.51 1.51
CA LEU A 18 10.82 -20.39 1.55
C LEU A 18 10.59 -19.32 0.47
N ARG A 19 9.75 -19.59 -0.55
CA ARG A 19 9.46 -18.63 -1.64
C ARG A 19 8.45 -17.56 -1.27
N ASP A 20 7.65 -17.76 -0.22
CA ASP A 20 6.51 -16.88 0.12
C ASP A 20 6.86 -15.79 1.16
N ALA A 21 7.99 -15.94 1.86
CA ALA A 21 8.35 -15.10 2.99
C ALA A 21 8.86 -13.69 2.60
N SER A 22 9.17 -13.43 1.33
CA SER A 22 9.71 -12.13 0.89
C SER A 22 8.63 -11.11 0.49
N VAL A 23 7.35 -11.46 0.57
CA VAL A 23 6.25 -10.59 0.09
C VAL A 23 5.84 -9.54 1.13
N TRP A 24 6.23 -9.70 2.40
CA TRP A 24 5.87 -8.77 3.48
C TRP A 24 7.03 -7.82 3.79
N ALA A 25 7.66 -7.29 2.74
CA ALA A 25 8.55 -6.14 2.90
C ALA A 25 7.71 -4.97 3.40
N ASP A 26 8.21 -4.21 4.38
CA ASP A 26 7.55 -3.06 5.02
C ASP A 26 6.57 -2.33 4.08
N ASP A 27 5.28 -2.59 4.26
CA ASP A 27 4.16 -1.89 3.60
C ASP A 27 4.01 -0.48 4.19
N GLU A 28 5.12 0.23 4.37
CA GLU A 28 5.10 1.62 4.80
C GLU A 28 4.65 2.49 3.63
N VAL A 29 3.57 3.24 3.86
CA VAL A 29 3.02 4.18 2.87
C VAL A 29 4.04 5.28 2.63
N LYS A 30 4.56 5.37 1.41
CA LYS A 30 5.43 6.48 0.98
C LYS A 30 4.59 7.73 0.72
N ILE A 31 4.98 8.84 1.32
CA ILE A 31 4.27 10.12 1.21
C ILE A 31 5.20 11.12 0.55
N GLU A 32 4.74 11.71 -0.56
CA GLU A 32 5.46 12.75 -1.29
C GLU A 32 4.57 13.99 -1.43
N VAL A 33 5.17 15.17 -1.27
CA VAL A 33 4.45 16.45 -1.43
C VAL A 33 4.60 16.90 -2.88
N VAL A 34 3.55 16.69 -3.67
CA VAL A 34 3.52 17.11 -5.08
C VAL A 34 3.34 18.62 -5.20
N TYR A 35 2.55 19.22 -4.32
CA TYR A 35 2.28 20.65 -4.33
C TYR A 35 1.97 21.16 -2.91
N GLN A 36 2.59 22.28 -2.56
CA GLN A 36 2.28 23.04 -1.36
C GLN A 36 2.25 24.53 -1.73
N PRO A 37 1.15 25.25 -1.44
CA PRO A 37 1.08 26.69 -1.70
C PRO A 37 1.99 27.48 -0.74
N ASP A 38 2.49 28.64 -1.20
CA ASP A 38 3.47 29.47 -0.49
C ASP A 38 3.02 29.90 0.92
N THR A 39 1.73 30.22 1.07
CA THR A 39 1.13 30.57 2.37
C THR A 39 0.11 29.52 2.78
N CYS A 40 0.47 28.67 3.74
CA CYS A 40 -0.43 27.65 4.31
C CYS A 40 -0.31 27.62 5.85
N GLU A 41 -1.14 28.43 6.51
CA GLU A 41 -1.13 28.56 7.97
C GLU A 41 -1.86 27.41 8.68
N LYS A 42 -2.86 26.82 8.02
CA LYS A 42 -3.69 25.74 8.56
C LYS A 42 -3.22 24.39 8.01
N LYS A 43 -2.68 23.56 8.90
CA LYS A 43 -2.33 22.16 8.62
C LYS A 43 -3.39 21.23 9.17
N SER A 44 -3.73 20.19 8.40
CA SER A 44 -4.66 19.14 8.82
C SER A 44 -4.09 18.33 9.98
N LYS A 45 -4.93 17.98 10.94
CA LYS A 45 -4.59 17.22 12.14
C LYS A 45 -5.42 15.94 12.23
N ARG A 46 -4.92 14.97 13.00
CA ARG A 46 -5.63 13.71 13.25
C ARG A 46 -7.03 14.01 13.81
N GLY A 47 -8.05 13.48 13.15
CA GLY A 47 -9.45 13.69 13.52
C GLY A 47 -10.19 14.72 12.66
N ASP A 48 -9.49 15.48 11.82
CA ASP A 48 -10.11 16.43 10.91
C ASP A 48 -10.94 15.71 9.83
N LEU A 49 -12.08 16.31 9.48
CA LEU A 49 -12.88 15.95 8.30
C LEU A 49 -12.34 16.70 7.09
N MET A 50 -11.74 15.99 6.15
CA MET A 50 -11.16 16.55 4.94
C MET A 50 -12.04 16.21 3.74
N ASN A 51 -12.28 17.19 2.88
CA ASN A 51 -12.89 16.96 1.58
C ASN A 51 -11.76 16.77 0.55
N VAL A 52 -11.57 15.54 0.09
CA VAL A 52 -10.42 15.19 -0.75
C VAL A 52 -10.88 14.65 -2.10
N HIS A 53 -10.14 15.04 -3.13
CA HIS A 53 -10.15 14.42 -4.44
C HIS A 53 -8.92 13.52 -4.52
N TYR A 54 -9.08 12.28 -4.95
CA TYR A 54 -7.99 11.33 -5.08
C TYR A 54 -8.23 10.42 -6.27
N ASP A 55 -7.12 10.01 -6.87
CA ASP A 55 -7.06 9.03 -7.93
C ASP A 55 -6.37 7.76 -7.39
N GLY A 56 -6.54 6.64 -8.07
CA GLY A 56 -5.95 5.36 -7.69
C GLY A 56 -5.29 4.72 -8.89
N PHE A 57 -4.00 4.41 -8.75
CA PHE A 57 -3.18 3.81 -9.79
C PHE A 57 -2.54 2.50 -9.31
N LEU A 58 -2.41 1.52 -10.21
CA LEU A 58 -1.72 0.27 -9.90
C LEU A 58 -0.19 0.49 -9.90
N ALA A 59 0.50 0.08 -8.84
CA ALA A 59 1.95 0.27 -8.73
C ALA A 59 2.76 -0.47 -9.82
N LYS A 60 2.22 -1.57 -10.37
CA LYS A 60 2.93 -2.41 -11.35
C LYS A 60 3.01 -1.76 -12.75
N ASP A 61 1.92 -1.15 -13.21
CA ASP A 61 1.78 -0.66 -14.58
C ASP A 61 1.30 0.79 -14.68
N GLY A 62 1.02 1.45 -13.55
CA GLY A 62 0.54 2.82 -13.50
C GLY A 62 -0.87 3.02 -14.04
N SER A 63 -1.61 1.94 -14.33
CA SER A 63 -2.97 2.07 -14.85
C SER A 63 -3.92 2.62 -13.78
N GLN A 64 -4.78 3.56 -14.20
CA GLN A 64 -5.77 4.15 -13.30
C GLN A 64 -6.94 3.18 -13.11
N PHE A 65 -7.20 2.78 -11.87
CA PHE A 65 -8.35 1.94 -11.50
C PHE A 65 -9.45 2.75 -10.80
N TYR A 66 -9.13 3.96 -10.32
CA TYR A 66 -10.09 4.82 -9.63
C TYR A 66 -9.85 6.29 -9.95
N CYS A 67 -10.93 7.00 -10.24
CA CYS A 67 -10.98 8.45 -10.30
C CYS A 67 -12.30 8.91 -9.72
N ARG A 68 -12.27 9.87 -8.80
CA ARG A 68 -13.50 10.41 -8.22
C ARG A 68 -13.59 11.90 -8.50
N SER A 69 -14.42 12.26 -9.48
CA SER A 69 -14.64 13.65 -9.91
C SER A 69 -15.20 14.58 -8.81
N VAL A 70 -15.87 14.03 -7.79
CA VAL A 70 -16.50 14.80 -6.69
C VAL A 70 -15.80 14.51 -5.36
N GLY A 71 -15.34 15.55 -4.68
CA GLY A 71 -14.68 15.44 -3.39
C GLY A 71 -15.45 14.58 -2.39
N LYS A 72 -14.74 13.66 -1.73
CA LYS A 72 -15.28 12.83 -0.66
C LYS A 72 -14.84 13.40 0.68
N ARG A 73 -15.79 13.53 1.62
CA ARG A 73 -15.50 13.89 3.00
C ARG A 73 -15.04 12.64 3.78
N LEU A 74 -13.79 12.65 4.24
CA LEU A 74 -13.15 11.54 4.94
C LEU A 74 -12.41 12.05 6.19
N LEU A 75 -12.33 11.21 7.22
CA LEU A 75 -11.53 11.51 8.41
C LEU A 75 -10.05 11.29 8.12
N LEU A 76 -9.17 12.24 8.48
CA LEU A 76 -7.75 12.18 8.14
C LEU A 76 -7.07 10.88 8.62
N HIS A 77 -7.39 10.40 9.81
CA HIS A 77 -6.80 9.16 10.31
C HIS A 77 -7.14 7.96 9.42
N SER A 78 -8.35 7.90 8.85
CA SER A 78 -8.75 6.85 7.92
C SER A 78 -8.04 6.93 6.57
N LEU A 79 -7.60 8.14 6.16
CA LEU A 79 -6.81 8.33 4.94
C LEU A 79 -5.38 7.78 5.11
N VAL A 80 -4.75 8.06 6.24
CA VAL A 80 -3.34 7.68 6.49
C VAL A 80 -3.20 6.19 6.81
N THR A 81 -4.20 5.56 7.44
CA THR A 81 -4.15 4.13 7.79
C THR A 81 -4.59 3.20 6.66
N SER A 82 -5.17 3.73 5.59
CA SER A 82 -5.54 2.91 4.45
C SER A 82 -4.39 2.96 3.45
N SER A 83 -3.62 1.88 3.36
CA SER A 83 -2.67 1.58 2.28
C SER A 83 -3.31 1.52 0.87
N LYS A 84 -4.54 2.04 0.72
CA LYS A 84 -5.33 2.10 -0.53
C LYS A 84 -5.63 3.51 -1.01
N LEU A 85 -5.03 4.56 -0.41
CA LEU A 85 -5.46 5.91 -0.73
C LEU A 85 -4.35 6.97 -0.78
N PHE A 86 -3.16 6.63 -1.23
CA PHE A 86 -2.17 7.66 -1.59
C PHE A 86 -1.31 7.15 -2.75
N VAL A 87 -1.77 7.44 -3.97
CA VAL A 87 -0.97 7.78 -5.16
C VAL A 87 -1.71 8.93 -5.84
#